data_AF-A0A661I6T2-F1
#
_entry.id   AF-A0A661I6T2-F1
#
_cell.length_a   1.000
_cell.length_b   1.000
_cell.length_c   1.000
_cell.angle_alpha   90.00
_cell.angle_beta   90.00
_cell.angle_gamma   90.00
#
_symmetry.space_group_name_H-M   'P 1'
#
loop_
_entity.id
_entity.type
_entity.pdbx_description
1 polymer ?
#
loop_
_entity_poly.entity_id
_entity_poly.type
_entity_poly.pdbx_seq_one_letter_code
_entity_poly.pdbx_strand_id
1 'polypeptide(L)'
;MNECKLNLKEIHIKCPSRTSISVLDMNTFSPGIPGGGNLGFGIDLSSSVKIRVSDDNKIFGHFPHKIIEHFVNDFRKRIHNDIYNFEIEINSHERFHCGLSSTGNVLTALALSFNRMFKNIFNFYEIRKILAENYMEGSEEGIFKGFTTGLSASIGIYGGFQLISPTLDIIFKQKIKNIAIINVCNYPLQKSAYKNPDMSELEQFEKIRQNPKLRKYDNNGINAVLKPMMEDFSKRLSNYKDKKIVLCGNFAGAAFDSILNEAEFKEILRVPHPSFNNWKKEKYQDVIEKLKRFIK
;
A
#
# COMPACT_ATOMS: atom_id res chain seq x y z
N MET A 1 24.03 13.86 -31.38
CA MET A 1 23.09 13.16 -30.49
C MET A 1 21.75 13.84 -30.60
N ASN A 2 20.67 13.09 -30.84
CA ASN A 2 19.34 13.66 -31.09
C ASN A 2 18.75 14.23 -29.80
N GLU A 3 18.37 15.50 -29.80
CA GLU A 3 17.61 16.13 -28.72
C GLU A 3 16.32 15.33 -28.44
N CYS A 4 16.06 15.06 -27.16
CA CYS A 4 14.88 14.32 -26.75
C CYS A 4 13.63 15.22 -26.87
N LYS A 5 12.89 15.06 -27.96
CA LYS A 5 11.71 15.90 -28.25
C LYS A 5 10.51 15.53 -27.37
N LEU A 6 9.84 16.54 -26.82
CA LEU A 6 8.57 16.40 -26.11
C LEU A 6 7.50 15.70 -26.95
N ASN A 7 6.69 14.89 -26.27
CA ASN A 7 5.48 14.26 -26.81
C ASN A 7 4.20 14.95 -26.31
N LEU A 8 4.18 15.26 -25.01
CA LEU A 8 3.00 15.73 -24.29
C LEU A 8 3.42 16.88 -23.38
N LYS A 9 2.60 17.93 -23.31
CA LYS A 9 2.89 19.10 -22.47
C LYS A 9 2.44 18.93 -21.02
N GLU A 10 1.54 17.97 -20.78
CA GLU A 10 1.00 17.64 -19.46
C GLU A 10 0.84 16.12 -19.34
N ILE A 11 1.22 15.58 -18.18
CA ILE A 11 1.00 14.17 -17.81
C ILE A 11 0.51 14.10 -16.37
N HIS A 12 -0.44 13.22 -16.10
CA HIS A 12 -0.85 12.85 -14.75
C HIS A 12 -0.77 11.33 -14.59
N ILE A 13 0.01 10.87 -13.60
CA ILE A 13 0.13 9.45 -13.28
C ILE A 13 -0.17 9.21 -11.81
N LYS A 14 -0.93 8.14 -11.56
CA LYS A 14 -1.28 7.63 -10.23
C LYS A 14 -0.62 6.26 -10.05
N CYS A 15 0.09 6.07 -8.94
CA CYS A 15 0.73 4.79 -8.60
C CYS A 15 0.18 4.26 -7.28
N PRO A 16 -0.14 2.94 -7.19
CA PRO A 16 -0.62 2.33 -5.96
C PRO A 16 0.53 2.16 -4.96
N SER A 17 0.26 2.48 -3.70
CA SER A 17 1.08 2.11 -2.54
C SER A 17 1.20 0.61 -2.41
N ARG A 18 2.16 0.18 -1.58
CA ARG A 18 2.45 -1.24 -1.41
C ARG A 18 2.72 -1.60 0.03
N THR A 19 2.46 -2.86 0.35
CA THR A 19 2.95 -3.53 1.54
C THR A 19 4.04 -4.53 1.15
N SER A 20 5.11 -4.55 1.96
CA SER A 20 6.14 -5.59 1.92
C SER A 20 5.75 -6.69 2.91
N ILE A 21 5.68 -7.92 2.46
CA ILE A 21 5.51 -9.11 3.30
C ILE A 21 6.86 -9.52 3.88
N SER A 22 7.91 -9.56 3.06
CA SER A 22 9.23 -10.02 3.49
C SER A 22 10.33 -9.54 2.54
N VAL A 23 11.48 -9.16 3.11
CA VAL A 23 12.76 -9.02 2.39
C VAL A 23 13.41 -10.40 2.35
N LEU A 24 13.90 -10.82 1.18
CA LEU A 24 14.34 -12.21 0.98
C LEU A 24 15.77 -12.46 1.49
N ASP A 25 16.65 -11.48 1.33
CA ASP A 25 18.05 -11.54 1.72
C ASP A 25 18.49 -10.24 2.39
N MET A 26 18.60 -10.27 3.71
CA MET A 26 19.02 -9.11 4.48
C MET A 26 20.52 -8.80 4.33
N ASN A 27 21.33 -9.74 3.82
CA ASN A 27 22.78 -9.50 3.65
C ASN A 27 23.08 -8.52 2.52
N THR A 28 22.16 -8.40 1.55
CA THR A 28 22.30 -7.50 0.40
C THR A 28 21.39 -6.27 0.50
N PHE A 29 20.69 -6.09 1.63
CA PHE A 29 19.78 -4.96 1.86
C PHE A 29 20.46 -3.85 2.66
N SER A 30 20.97 -2.83 1.97
CA SER A 30 21.79 -1.77 2.58
C SER A 30 21.46 -0.39 1.99
N PRO A 31 21.65 0.72 2.74
CA PRO A 31 21.42 2.07 2.21
C PRO A 31 22.26 2.32 0.95
N GLY A 32 21.61 2.76 -0.13
CA GLY A 32 22.28 3.08 -1.38
C GLY A 32 22.78 1.90 -2.20
N ILE A 33 22.51 0.67 -1.76
CA ILE A 33 22.78 -0.55 -2.51
C ILE A 33 21.44 -1.24 -2.73
N PRO A 34 20.82 -1.06 -3.91
CA PRO A 34 19.60 -1.76 -4.24
C PRO A 34 19.77 -3.27 -4.17
N GLY A 35 18.92 -3.97 -3.42
CA GLY A 35 19.13 -5.38 -3.21
C GLY A 35 18.15 -6.05 -2.24
N GLY A 36 18.49 -7.26 -1.82
CA GLY A 36 17.76 -8.06 -0.84
C GLY A 36 16.48 -8.73 -1.32
N GLY A 37 15.91 -8.28 -2.44
CA GLY A 37 14.67 -8.86 -2.98
C GLY A 37 13.49 -8.64 -2.06
N ASN A 38 12.28 -8.93 -2.54
CA ASN A 38 11.09 -8.72 -1.74
C ASN A 38 9.87 -9.48 -2.26
N LEU A 39 8.97 -9.80 -1.33
CA LEU A 39 7.62 -10.27 -1.60
C LEU A 39 6.62 -9.23 -1.11
N GLY A 40 5.71 -8.76 -1.96
CA GLY A 40 4.70 -7.80 -1.53
C GLY A 40 3.56 -7.59 -2.52
N PHE A 41 2.64 -6.70 -2.17
CA PHE A 41 1.47 -6.41 -3.00
C PHE A 41 1.02 -4.96 -2.92
N GLY A 42 0.39 -4.49 -4.00
CA GLY A 42 -0.22 -3.17 -4.08
C GLY A 42 -1.51 -3.08 -3.26
N ILE A 43 -1.76 -1.92 -2.67
CA ILE A 43 -2.96 -1.62 -1.90
C ILE A 43 -3.72 -0.45 -2.53
N ASP A 44 -5.01 -0.31 -2.19
CA ASP A 44 -5.86 0.80 -2.64
C ASP A 44 -5.63 2.07 -1.82
N LEU A 45 -4.37 2.48 -1.78
CA LEU A 45 -3.86 3.77 -1.34
C LEU A 45 -2.89 4.21 -2.43
N SER A 46 -2.81 5.48 -2.75
CA SER A 46 -2.03 5.90 -3.93
C SER A 46 -1.48 7.29 -3.77
N SER A 47 -0.35 7.52 -4.41
CA SER A 47 0.14 8.86 -4.69
C SER A 47 -0.03 9.16 -6.18
N SER A 48 -0.16 10.43 -6.53
CA SER A 48 -0.17 10.87 -7.92
C SER A 48 0.74 12.06 -8.15
N VAL A 49 1.29 12.14 -9.36
CA VAL A 49 2.15 13.23 -9.80
C VAL A 49 1.59 13.76 -11.11
N LYS A 50 1.36 15.07 -11.16
CA LYS A 50 1.03 15.81 -12.37
C LYS A 50 2.24 16.67 -12.76
N ILE A 51 2.67 16.56 -14.00
CA ILE A 51 3.78 17.34 -14.56
C ILE A 51 3.27 18.16 -15.74
N ARG A 52 3.65 19.43 -15.79
CA ARG A 52 3.42 20.33 -16.93
C ARG A 52 4.73 20.98 -17.36
N VAL A 53 4.91 21.18 -18.66
CA VAL A 53 5.97 22.07 -19.17
C VAL A 53 5.60 23.50 -18.79
N SER A 54 6.56 24.25 -18.28
CA SER A 54 6.40 25.59 -17.72
C SER A 54 7.59 26.47 -18.11
N ASP A 55 7.48 27.77 -17.89
CA ASP A 55 8.60 28.72 -18.05
C ASP A 55 9.61 28.59 -16.89
N ASP A 56 9.15 28.20 -15.69
CA ASP A 56 9.96 28.05 -14.48
C ASP A 56 9.81 26.66 -13.85
N ASN A 57 10.81 26.22 -13.08
CA ASN A 57 10.71 25.01 -12.26
C ASN A 57 9.94 25.31 -10.97
N LYS A 58 8.81 24.63 -10.76
CA LYS A 58 7.95 24.79 -9.57
C LYS A 58 7.53 23.42 -9.06
N ILE A 59 7.59 23.23 -7.75
CA ILE A 59 7.16 21.99 -7.08
C ILE A 59 6.07 22.35 -6.07
N PHE A 60 4.93 21.67 -6.18
CA PHE A 60 3.75 21.86 -5.34
C PHE A 60 3.40 20.58 -4.59
N GLY A 61 2.73 20.73 -3.45
CA GLY A 61 2.23 19.63 -2.63
C GLY A 61 3.13 19.26 -1.45
N HIS A 62 2.55 18.51 -0.52
CA HIS A 62 3.20 18.11 0.74
C HIS A 62 4.04 16.84 0.55
N PHE A 63 5.32 17.03 0.22
CA PHE A 63 6.32 15.98 0.07
C PHE A 63 7.74 16.60 0.19
N PRO A 64 8.80 15.85 0.57
CA PRO A 64 10.16 16.41 0.60
C PRO A 64 10.65 16.86 -0.79
N HIS A 65 10.59 18.16 -1.10
CA HIS A 65 10.93 18.70 -2.43
C HIS A 65 12.37 18.40 -2.84
N LYS A 66 13.33 18.35 -1.91
CA LYS A 66 14.74 17.98 -2.19
C LYS A 66 14.89 16.60 -2.84
N ILE A 67 14.03 15.63 -2.51
CA ILE A 67 14.04 14.30 -3.15
C ILE A 67 13.60 14.41 -4.62
N ILE A 68 12.61 15.26 -4.88
CA ILE A 68 12.07 15.52 -6.22
C ILE A 68 13.11 16.23 -7.07
N GLU A 69 13.73 17.29 -6.54
CA GLU A 69 14.81 18.02 -7.20
C GLU A 69 15.98 17.09 -7.55
N HIS A 70 16.41 16.23 -6.61
CA HIS A 70 17.45 15.24 -6.85
C HIS A 70 17.08 14.32 -8.02
N PHE A 71 15.88 13.74 -8.00
CA PHE A 71 15.42 12.83 -9.05
C PHE A 71 15.27 13.54 -10.41
N VAL A 72 14.68 14.73 -10.44
CA VAL A 72 14.52 15.53 -11.68
C VAL A 72 15.87 15.85 -12.29
N ASN A 73 16.86 16.23 -11.48
CA ASN A 73 18.20 16.53 -11.94
C ASN A 73 18.91 15.29 -12.50
N ASP A 74 18.77 14.12 -11.85
CA ASP A 74 19.30 12.87 -12.40
C ASP A 74 18.60 12.48 -13.71
N PHE A 75 17.27 12.55 -13.75
CA PHE A 75 16.49 12.21 -14.94
C PHE A 75 16.83 13.13 -16.11
N ARG A 76 16.95 14.46 -15.89
CA ARG A 76 17.36 15.44 -16.90
C ARG A 76 18.68 15.07 -17.56
N LYS A 77 19.68 14.67 -16.78
CA LYS A 77 20.99 14.24 -17.29
C LYS A 77 20.85 13.02 -18.20
N ARG A 78 20.03 12.05 -17.82
CA ARG A 78 19.81 10.80 -18.58
C ARG A 78 19.09 11.04 -19.91
N ILE A 79 18.32 12.12 -20.02
CA ILE A 79 17.55 12.46 -21.23
C ILE A 79 18.14 13.63 -22.02
N HIS A 80 19.26 14.19 -21.54
CA HIS A 80 19.90 15.39 -22.10
C HIS A 80 18.91 16.55 -22.28
N ASN A 81 18.11 16.84 -21.25
CA ASN A 81 17.13 17.93 -21.28
C ASN A 81 17.55 19.09 -20.37
N ASP A 82 18.13 20.10 -21.00
CA ASP A 82 18.45 21.39 -20.37
C ASP A 82 17.53 22.52 -20.86
N ILE A 83 16.50 22.18 -21.66
CA ILE A 83 15.67 23.15 -22.38
C ILE A 83 14.33 23.38 -21.68
N TYR A 84 13.74 22.33 -21.09
CA TYR A 84 12.39 22.42 -20.53
C TYR A 84 12.40 22.58 -19.02
N ASN A 85 11.62 23.56 -18.56
CA ASN A 85 11.24 23.72 -17.16
C ASN A 85 9.90 23.03 -16.88
N PHE A 86 9.71 22.63 -15.62
CA PHE A 86 8.57 21.83 -15.22
C PHE A 86 7.88 22.38 -13.99
N GLU A 87 6.56 22.39 -14.07
CA GLU A 87 5.70 22.46 -12.90
C GLU A 87 5.32 21.03 -12.49
N ILE A 88 5.58 20.68 -11.24
CA ILE A 88 5.34 19.34 -10.67
C ILE A 88 4.41 19.46 -9.47
N GLU A 89 3.21 18.92 -9.59
CA GLU A 89 2.23 18.84 -8.51
C GLU A 89 2.19 17.42 -7.94
N ILE A 90 2.40 17.30 -6.63
CA ILE A 90 2.51 16.02 -5.93
C ILE A 90 1.33 15.87 -4.98
N ASN A 91 0.57 14.80 -5.14
CA ASN A 91 -0.43 14.36 -4.19
C ASN A 91 0.05 13.06 -3.55
N SER A 92 0.63 13.16 -2.35
CA SER A 92 1.07 12.03 -1.54
C SER A 92 -0.09 11.51 -0.70
N HIS A 93 -0.11 10.22 -0.39
CA HIS A 93 -1.09 9.65 0.54
C HIS A 93 -0.85 10.03 2.03
N GLU A 94 0.14 10.87 2.33
CA GLU A 94 0.50 11.46 3.65
C GLU A 94 0.80 10.49 4.81
N ARG A 95 0.63 9.19 4.61
CA ARG A 95 1.02 8.14 5.57
C ARG A 95 2.53 7.87 5.50
N PHE A 96 3.33 8.81 5.99
CA PHE A 96 4.79 8.69 6.02
C PHE A 96 5.27 7.66 7.05
N HIS A 97 6.43 7.06 6.80
CA HIS A 97 7.16 6.16 7.73
C HIS A 97 6.39 4.94 8.27
N CYS A 98 5.28 4.53 7.63
CA CYS A 98 4.50 3.34 8.01
C CYS A 98 4.69 2.14 7.07
N GLY A 99 5.75 2.15 6.25
CA GLY A 99 6.08 1.03 5.35
C GLY A 99 5.27 0.95 4.05
N LEU A 100 4.46 1.98 3.75
CA LEU A 100 3.58 2.02 2.56
C LEU A 100 4.25 2.56 1.28
N SER A 101 5.54 2.90 1.36
CA SER A 101 6.37 3.35 0.24
C SER A 101 6.01 4.71 -0.39
N SER A 102 5.62 5.69 0.42
CA SER A 102 5.36 7.07 -0.04
C SER A 102 6.40 7.59 -1.03
N THR A 103 7.69 7.48 -0.68
CA THR A 103 8.81 7.93 -1.52
C THR A 103 8.88 7.17 -2.84
N GLY A 104 8.93 5.84 -2.78
CA GLY A 104 8.97 5.00 -3.98
C GLY A 104 7.75 5.21 -4.90
N ASN A 105 6.57 5.50 -4.36
CA ASN A 105 5.37 5.74 -5.15
C ASN A 105 5.41 7.05 -5.92
N VAL A 106 5.77 8.14 -5.24
CA VAL A 106 5.89 9.46 -5.85
C VAL A 106 6.99 9.43 -6.93
N LEU A 107 8.16 8.86 -6.61
CA LEU A 107 9.26 8.74 -7.57
C LEU A 107 8.88 7.87 -8.78
N THR A 108 8.13 6.77 -8.58
CA THR A 108 7.66 5.95 -9.69
C THR A 108 6.68 6.71 -10.59
N ALA A 109 5.72 7.43 -10.01
CA ALA A 109 4.78 8.25 -10.76
C ALA A 109 5.50 9.37 -11.53
N LEU A 110 6.49 10.00 -10.90
CA LEU A 110 7.33 11.04 -11.50
C LEU A 110 8.16 10.49 -12.68
N ALA A 111 8.83 9.35 -12.49
CA ALA A 111 9.63 8.69 -13.53
C ALA A 111 8.78 8.29 -14.74
N LEU A 112 7.62 7.67 -14.50
CA LEU A 112 6.69 7.30 -15.56
C LEU A 112 6.14 8.53 -16.29
N SER A 113 5.89 9.62 -15.57
CA SER A 113 5.36 10.86 -16.15
C SER A 113 6.38 11.49 -17.09
N PHE A 114 7.63 11.63 -16.66
CA PHE A 114 8.69 12.10 -17.55
C PHE A 114 8.93 11.14 -18.71
N ASN A 115 9.00 9.84 -18.46
CA ASN A 115 9.21 8.86 -19.52
C ASN A 115 8.14 9.01 -20.60
N ARG A 116 6.86 9.11 -20.22
CA ARG A 116 5.74 9.31 -21.17
C ARG A 116 5.78 10.67 -21.87
N MET A 117 6.18 11.72 -21.15
CA MET A 117 6.40 13.06 -21.69
C MET A 117 7.47 13.07 -22.78
N PHE A 118 8.48 12.21 -22.67
CA PHE A 118 9.58 12.02 -23.63
C PHE A 118 9.43 10.72 -24.45
N LYS A 119 8.22 10.37 -24.90
CA LYS A 119 7.97 9.25 -25.84
C LYS A 119 8.38 7.85 -25.36
N ASN A 120 8.38 7.61 -24.05
CA ASN A 120 8.76 6.34 -23.42
C ASN A 120 10.19 5.89 -23.79
N ILE A 121 11.14 6.82 -23.79
CA ILE A 121 12.57 6.59 -24.07
C ILE A 121 13.22 5.47 -23.23
N PHE A 122 12.71 5.20 -22.02
CA PHE A 122 13.14 4.09 -21.18
C PHE A 122 12.04 3.04 -21.13
N ASN A 123 12.41 1.77 -21.23
CA ASN A 123 11.51 0.68 -20.95
C ASN A 123 11.29 0.54 -19.42
N PHE A 124 10.30 -0.27 -19.02
CA PHE A 124 9.98 -0.42 -17.60
C PHE A 124 11.07 -1.12 -16.77
N TYR A 125 11.95 -1.90 -17.37
CA TYR A 125 13.11 -2.45 -16.66
C TYR A 125 14.10 -1.33 -16.31
N GLU A 126 14.42 -0.47 -17.28
CA GLU A 126 15.31 0.69 -17.11
C GLU A 126 14.76 1.67 -16.08
N ILE A 127 13.47 2.01 -16.13
CA ILE A 127 12.83 2.88 -15.14
C ILE A 127 13.00 2.31 -13.71
N ARG A 128 12.81 0.99 -13.52
CA ARG A 128 13.02 0.37 -12.21
C ARG A 128 14.47 0.45 -11.74
N LYS A 129 15.45 0.30 -12.65
CA LYS A 129 16.87 0.44 -12.33
C LYS A 129 17.23 1.88 -11.96
N ILE A 130 16.81 2.86 -12.77
CA ILE A 130 17.00 4.31 -12.50
C ILE A 130 16.46 4.68 -11.12
N LEU A 131 15.24 4.22 -10.79
CA LEU A 131 14.61 4.49 -9.50
C LEU A 131 15.35 3.83 -8.34
N ALA A 132 15.88 2.63 -8.55
CA ALA A 132 16.60 1.91 -7.52
C ALA A 132 17.96 2.55 -7.23
N GLU A 133 18.74 2.85 -8.27
CA GLU A 133 20.07 3.45 -8.17
C GLU A 133 20.06 4.85 -7.53
N ASN A 134 18.98 5.61 -7.73
CA ASN A 134 18.82 6.97 -7.23
C ASN A 134 17.82 7.06 -6.06
N TYR A 135 17.58 5.97 -5.35
CA TYR A 135 16.62 5.97 -4.26
C TYR A 135 17.16 6.76 -3.06
N MET A 136 16.52 7.89 -2.76
CA MET A 136 16.85 8.75 -1.63
C MET A 136 15.70 8.76 -0.62
N GLU A 137 16.01 8.93 0.66
CA GLU A 137 15.05 9.22 1.72
C GLU A 137 15.31 10.62 2.29
N GLY A 138 14.29 11.22 2.91
CA GLY A 138 14.36 12.53 3.52
C GLY A 138 14.42 12.46 5.04
N SER A 139 15.18 13.38 5.64
CA SER A 139 15.21 13.68 7.07
C SER A 139 15.18 15.20 7.27
N GLU A 140 15.13 15.63 8.53
CA GLU A 140 15.28 17.05 8.90
C GLU A 140 16.63 17.63 8.44
N GLU A 141 17.67 16.80 8.38
CA GLU A 141 19.04 17.18 8.00
C GLU A 141 19.27 17.21 6.47
N GLY A 142 18.35 16.65 5.67
CA GLY A 142 18.48 16.66 4.21
C GLY A 142 18.01 15.36 3.54
N ILE A 143 18.71 14.97 2.47
CA ILE A 143 18.45 13.72 1.76
C ILE A 143 19.65 12.79 1.88
N PHE A 144 19.39 11.49 2.02
CA PHE A 144 20.40 10.45 2.14
C PHE A 144 20.02 9.22 1.33
N LYS A 145 20.99 8.37 1.04
CA LYS A 145 20.73 7.13 0.29
C LYS A 145 19.80 6.22 1.09
N GLY A 146 18.68 5.85 0.50
CA GLY A 146 17.67 5.04 1.17
C GLY A 146 17.86 3.54 0.94
N PHE A 147 16.98 2.76 1.56
CA PHE A 147 16.87 1.33 1.33
C PHE A 147 15.86 1.03 0.22
N THR A 148 16.23 0.22 -0.76
CA THR A 148 15.29 -0.20 -1.81
C THR A 148 15.52 -1.63 -2.25
N THR A 149 14.40 -2.35 -2.39
CA THR A 149 14.35 -3.71 -2.92
C THR A 149 13.82 -3.75 -4.36
N GLY A 150 13.55 -2.58 -4.97
CA GLY A 150 12.90 -2.46 -6.27
C GLY A 150 11.40 -2.80 -6.29
N LEU A 151 10.84 -3.32 -5.19
CA LEU A 151 9.43 -3.70 -5.12
C LEU A 151 8.48 -2.53 -5.37
N SER A 152 8.78 -1.37 -4.81
CA SER A 152 7.92 -0.18 -4.92
C SER A 152 7.74 0.27 -6.36
N ALA A 153 8.83 0.36 -7.12
CA ALA A 153 8.76 0.68 -8.55
C ALA A 153 8.03 -0.41 -9.32
N SER A 154 8.28 -1.68 -9.00
CA SER A 154 7.61 -2.80 -9.67
C SER A 154 6.09 -2.81 -9.43
N ILE A 155 5.63 -2.56 -8.20
CA ILE A 155 4.20 -2.44 -7.90
C ILE A 155 3.61 -1.16 -8.48
N GLY A 156 4.33 -0.05 -8.46
CA GLY A 156 3.89 1.21 -9.06
C GLY A 156 3.60 1.09 -10.56
N ILE A 157 4.38 0.25 -11.27
CA ILE A 157 4.23 -0.01 -12.72
C ILE A 157 3.18 -1.08 -13.00
N TYR A 158 3.24 -2.22 -12.31
CA TYR A 158 2.46 -3.42 -12.68
C TYR A 158 1.27 -3.72 -11.74
N GLY A 159 1.24 -3.15 -10.54
CA GLY A 159 0.29 -3.46 -9.48
C GLY A 159 0.39 -4.91 -8.98
N GLY A 160 -0.65 -5.36 -8.27
CA GLY A 160 -0.81 -6.75 -7.87
C GLY A 160 0.19 -7.25 -6.84
N PHE A 161 0.42 -8.56 -6.82
CA PHE A 161 1.34 -9.29 -5.94
C PHE A 161 2.60 -9.67 -6.71
N GLN A 162 3.77 -9.46 -6.11
CA GLN A 162 5.05 -9.63 -6.80
C GLN A 162 6.14 -10.20 -5.89
N LEU A 163 7.01 -11.01 -6.52
CA LEU A 163 8.28 -11.49 -5.96
C LEU A 163 9.42 -10.91 -6.80
N ILE A 164 10.31 -10.16 -6.15
CA ILE A 164 11.48 -9.52 -6.73
C ILE A 164 12.74 -10.20 -6.19
N SER A 165 13.68 -10.56 -7.07
CA SER A 165 14.97 -11.13 -6.68
C SER A 165 15.88 -10.09 -6.01
N PRO A 166 16.96 -10.53 -5.33
CA PRO A 166 18.02 -9.63 -4.86
C PRO A 166 18.68 -8.78 -5.97
N THR A 167 18.62 -9.23 -7.23
CA THR A 167 19.15 -8.51 -8.40
C THR A 167 18.16 -7.54 -9.05
N LEU A 168 16.99 -7.34 -8.43
CA LEU A 168 15.86 -6.51 -8.90
C LEU A 168 15.05 -7.11 -10.06
N ASP A 169 15.21 -8.39 -10.35
CA ASP A 169 14.44 -9.07 -11.38
C ASP A 169 13.07 -9.46 -10.87
N ILE A 170 12.05 -9.40 -11.74
CA ILE A 170 10.70 -9.85 -11.39
C ILE A 170 10.67 -11.36 -11.57
N ILE A 171 10.62 -12.10 -10.47
CA ILE A 171 10.52 -13.56 -10.47
C ILE A 171 9.07 -14.01 -10.64
N PHE A 172 8.14 -13.30 -9.99
CA PHE A 172 6.71 -13.58 -10.07
C PHE A 172 5.91 -12.28 -10.06
N LYS A 173 4.85 -12.23 -10.87
CA LYS A 173 3.85 -11.16 -10.83
C LYS A 173 2.46 -11.72 -11.08
N GLN A 174 1.52 -11.33 -10.23
CA GLN A 174 0.11 -11.68 -10.39
C GLN A 174 -0.74 -10.46 -10.09
N LYS A 175 -1.59 -10.05 -11.04
CA LYS A 175 -2.61 -9.04 -10.75
C LYS A 175 -3.63 -9.65 -9.79
N ILE A 176 -3.74 -9.08 -8.60
CA ILE A 176 -4.88 -9.31 -7.72
C ILE A 176 -5.99 -8.39 -8.20
N LYS A 177 -7.08 -8.97 -8.67
CA LYS A 177 -8.27 -8.23 -9.11
C LYS A 177 -9.46 -8.68 -8.26
N ASN A 178 -10.40 -7.77 -8.05
CA ASN A 178 -11.70 -8.06 -7.44
C ASN A 178 -11.63 -8.61 -6.00
N ILE A 179 -10.54 -8.36 -5.28
CA ILE A 179 -10.36 -8.75 -3.88
C ILE A 179 -9.96 -7.53 -3.08
N ALA A 180 -10.64 -7.30 -1.96
CA ALA A 180 -10.30 -6.31 -0.96
C ALA A 180 -10.27 -6.99 0.42
N ILE A 181 -9.37 -6.54 1.29
CA ILE A 181 -9.29 -6.99 2.68
C ILE A 181 -9.66 -5.81 3.56
N ILE A 182 -10.69 -6.00 4.38
CA ILE A 182 -11.18 -4.98 5.31
C ILE A 182 -11.05 -5.56 6.72
N ASN A 183 -10.19 -4.96 7.54
CA ASN A 183 -10.10 -5.31 8.95
C ASN A 183 -11.25 -4.66 9.72
N VAL A 184 -11.75 -5.37 10.73
CA VAL A 184 -12.71 -4.82 11.70
C VAL A 184 -12.07 -3.66 12.48
N CYS A 185 -10.82 -3.83 12.93
CA CYS A 185 -10.04 -2.80 13.60
C CYS A 185 -8.72 -2.57 12.86
N ASN A 186 -8.30 -1.30 12.74
CA ASN A 186 -7.00 -0.94 12.18
C ASN A 186 -5.84 -1.10 13.17
N TYR A 187 -6.16 -1.33 14.46
CA TYR A 187 -5.19 -1.56 15.52
C TYR A 187 -5.18 -3.03 15.94
N PRO A 188 -4.00 -3.60 16.24
CA PRO A 188 -3.92 -4.92 16.85
C PRO A 188 -4.69 -4.96 18.17
N LEU A 189 -5.70 -5.82 18.28
CA LEU A 189 -6.45 -5.96 19.55
C LEU A 189 -5.76 -6.88 20.56
N GLN A 190 -4.62 -7.47 20.19
CA GLN A 190 -3.87 -8.38 21.04
C GLN A 190 -2.83 -7.61 21.84
N LYS A 191 -2.79 -7.83 23.15
CA LYS A 191 -1.84 -7.15 24.04
C LYS A 191 -0.39 -7.42 23.66
N SER A 192 -0.10 -8.62 23.17
CA SER A 192 1.24 -9.04 22.74
C SER A 192 1.79 -8.25 21.54
N ALA A 193 0.97 -7.45 20.86
CA ALA A 193 1.41 -6.61 19.75
C ALA A 193 2.13 -5.33 20.19
N TYR A 194 2.06 -4.96 21.48
CA TYR A 194 2.57 -3.70 22.01
C TYR A 194 3.75 -3.91 22.97
N LYS A 195 4.78 -3.07 22.84
CA LYS A 195 5.92 -3.03 23.78
C LYS A 195 5.62 -2.02 24.89
N ASN A 196 5.78 -2.42 26.16
CA ASN A 196 5.54 -1.60 27.36
C ASN A 196 4.19 -0.85 27.38
N PRO A 197 3.06 -1.54 27.23
CA PRO A 197 1.80 -0.85 27.09
C PRO A 197 1.26 -0.27 28.39
N ASP A 198 0.52 0.84 28.29
CA ASP A 198 -0.47 1.19 29.31
C ASP A 198 -1.47 0.04 29.41
N MET A 199 -1.58 -0.51 30.62
CA MET A 199 -2.29 -1.76 30.88
C MET A 199 -3.81 -1.59 30.75
N SER A 200 -4.33 -0.39 31.01
CA SER A 200 -5.77 -0.14 31.17
C SER A 200 -6.55 -0.18 29.85
N GLU A 201 -6.05 0.47 28.80
CA GLU A 201 -6.68 0.48 27.47
C GLU A 201 -6.54 -0.88 26.75
N LEU A 202 -5.40 -1.56 26.91
CA LEU A 202 -5.19 -2.86 26.27
C LEU A 202 -6.03 -3.98 26.88
N GLU A 203 -6.41 -3.88 28.15
CA GLU A 203 -7.41 -4.79 28.71
C GLU A 203 -8.75 -4.68 28.01
N GLN A 204 -9.14 -3.47 27.60
CA GLN A 204 -10.36 -3.27 26.82
C GLN A 204 -10.21 -3.89 25.43
N PHE A 205 -9.05 -3.76 24.77
CA PHE A 205 -8.80 -4.37 23.46
C PHE A 205 -8.92 -5.89 23.49
N GLU A 206 -8.36 -6.56 24.49
CA GLU A 206 -8.49 -8.02 24.64
C GLU A 206 -9.95 -8.44 24.89
N LYS A 207 -10.69 -7.70 25.73
CA LYS A 207 -12.12 -7.94 25.98
C LYS A 207 -12.96 -7.73 24.71
N ILE A 208 -12.62 -6.74 23.89
CA ILE A 208 -13.25 -6.49 22.59
C ILE A 208 -12.93 -7.63 21.63
N ARG A 209 -11.65 -8.05 21.52
CA ARG A 209 -11.19 -9.16 20.67
C ARG A 209 -11.94 -10.46 20.93
N GLN A 210 -12.28 -10.74 22.19
CA GLN A 210 -13.03 -11.92 22.58
C GLN A 210 -14.52 -11.81 22.27
N ASN A 211 -15.09 -10.60 22.36
CA ASN A 211 -16.51 -10.36 22.10
C ASN A 211 -16.75 -8.92 21.60
N PRO A 212 -16.96 -8.70 20.29
CA PRO A 212 -17.14 -7.38 19.69
C PRO A 212 -18.56 -6.79 19.81
N LYS A 213 -19.44 -7.34 20.65
CA LYS A 213 -20.80 -6.82 20.86
C LYS A 213 -20.83 -5.65 21.84
N LEU A 214 -21.67 -4.65 21.59
CA LEU A 214 -21.91 -3.59 22.57
C LEU A 214 -22.39 -4.16 23.90
N ARG A 215 -21.84 -3.65 25.01
CA ARG A 215 -22.20 -4.08 26.36
C ARG A 215 -23.44 -3.32 26.81
N LYS A 216 -24.46 -4.05 27.29
CA LYS A 216 -25.68 -3.45 27.88
C LYS A 216 -25.36 -2.71 29.18
N TYR A 217 -24.47 -3.28 30.00
CA TYR A 217 -23.97 -2.69 31.23
C TYR A 217 -22.46 -2.48 31.06
N ASP A 218 -22.05 -1.23 30.81
CA ASP A 218 -20.67 -0.89 30.47
C ASP A 218 -19.88 -0.35 31.66
N ASN A 219 -19.73 -1.18 32.68
CA ASN A 219 -19.07 -0.79 33.92
C ASN A 219 -17.57 -0.46 33.75
N ASN A 220 -16.98 -0.82 32.61
CA ASN A 220 -15.55 -0.69 32.32
C ASN A 220 -15.25 0.30 31.18
N GLY A 221 -16.25 1.04 30.67
CA GLY A 221 -16.07 2.00 29.58
C GLY A 221 -15.70 1.39 28.22
N ILE A 222 -15.91 0.09 28.01
CA ILE A 222 -15.55 -0.63 26.78
C ILE A 222 -16.29 -0.06 25.57
N ASN A 223 -17.54 0.38 25.75
CA ASN A 223 -18.32 0.93 24.65
C ASN A 223 -17.73 2.26 24.13
N ALA A 224 -16.95 2.99 24.94
CA ALA A 224 -16.29 4.21 24.50
C ALA A 224 -15.23 3.94 23.41
N VAL A 225 -14.57 2.79 23.47
CA VAL A 225 -13.63 2.32 22.44
C VAL A 225 -14.33 1.55 21.33
N LEU A 226 -15.29 0.69 21.70
CA LEU A 226 -15.96 -0.21 20.75
C LEU A 226 -16.85 0.55 19.76
N LYS A 227 -17.57 1.59 20.20
CA LYS A 227 -18.49 2.34 19.32
C LYS A 227 -17.77 3.02 18.15
N PRO A 228 -16.73 3.86 18.35
CA PRO A 228 -16.00 4.46 17.23
C PRO A 228 -15.39 3.41 16.29
N MET A 229 -14.89 2.31 16.83
CA MET A 229 -14.33 1.20 16.04
C MET A 229 -15.39 0.53 15.16
N MET A 230 -16.58 0.27 15.70
CA MET A 230 -17.69 -0.30 14.94
C MET A 230 -18.28 0.69 13.92
N GLU A 231 -18.36 1.97 14.26
CA GLU A 231 -18.81 3.03 13.33
C GLU A 231 -17.86 3.16 12.13
N ASP A 232 -16.54 3.18 12.37
CA ASP A 232 -15.54 3.17 11.30
C ASP A 232 -15.64 1.91 10.43
N PHE A 233 -15.77 0.73 11.05
CA PHE A 233 -15.94 -0.52 10.32
C PHE A 233 -17.22 -0.53 9.47
N SER A 234 -18.36 -0.11 10.04
CA SER A 234 -19.65 0.01 9.36
C SER A 234 -19.55 0.95 8.14
N LYS A 235 -18.96 2.13 8.34
CA LYS A 235 -18.78 3.14 7.29
C LYS A 235 -17.93 2.60 6.15
N ARG A 236 -16.81 1.93 6.46
CA ARG A 236 -15.93 1.34 5.44
C ARG A 236 -16.61 0.22 4.67
N LEU A 237 -17.31 -0.68 5.36
CA LEU A 237 -17.94 -1.84 4.73
C LEU A 237 -19.20 -1.50 3.94
N SER A 238 -19.94 -0.47 4.34
CA SER A 238 -21.16 -0.01 3.66
C SER A 238 -20.95 0.42 2.20
N ASN A 239 -19.73 0.82 1.85
CA ASN A 239 -19.37 1.16 0.46
C ASN A 239 -19.29 -0.06 -0.47
N TYR A 240 -19.45 -1.28 0.06
CA TYR A 240 -19.27 -2.53 -0.67
C TYR A 240 -20.48 -3.46 -0.57
N LYS A 241 -21.67 -2.92 -0.31
CA LYS A 241 -22.94 -3.66 -0.24
C LYS A 241 -23.26 -4.46 -1.52
N ASP A 242 -22.81 -3.97 -2.67
CA ASP A 242 -22.97 -4.62 -3.97
C ASP A 242 -21.95 -5.74 -4.25
N LYS A 243 -21.01 -6.01 -3.32
CA LYS A 243 -19.96 -7.02 -3.45
C LYS A 243 -20.27 -8.28 -2.64
N LYS A 244 -19.64 -9.38 -3.04
CA LYS A 244 -19.59 -10.62 -2.26
C LYS A 244 -18.67 -10.41 -1.04
N ILE A 245 -19.14 -10.68 0.17
CA ILE A 245 -18.38 -10.47 1.40
C ILE A 245 -18.01 -11.82 2.04
N VAL A 246 -16.74 -11.97 2.42
CA VAL A 246 -16.27 -13.13 3.19
C VAL A 246 -15.93 -12.69 4.61
N LEU A 247 -16.66 -13.19 5.60
CA LEU A 247 -16.40 -12.94 7.02
C LEU A 247 -15.49 -14.05 7.57
N CYS A 248 -14.24 -13.69 7.90
CA CYS A 248 -13.22 -14.64 8.33
C CYS A 248 -13.14 -14.74 9.87
N GLY A 249 -13.65 -15.85 10.42
CA GLY A 249 -13.64 -16.16 11.83
C GLY A 249 -14.77 -15.51 12.64
N ASN A 250 -14.94 -16.00 13.88
CA ASN A 250 -16.04 -15.61 14.74
C ASN A 250 -16.03 -14.12 15.11
N PHE A 251 -14.85 -13.52 15.22
CA PHE A 251 -14.73 -12.10 15.55
C PHE A 251 -15.31 -11.21 14.45
N ALA A 252 -14.93 -11.44 13.19
CA ALA A 252 -15.49 -10.70 12.06
C ALA A 252 -16.99 -10.93 11.89
N GLY A 253 -17.46 -12.18 12.08
CA GLY A 253 -18.88 -12.50 12.07
C GLY A 253 -19.66 -11.72 13.14
N ALA A 254 -19.23 -11.82 14.39
CA ALA A 254 -19.91 -11.16 15.51
C ALA A 254 -19.83 -9.63 15.45
N ALA A 255 -18.76 -9.06 14.88
CA ALA A 255 -18.64 -7.63 14.64
C ALA A 255 -19.55 -7.17 13.50
N PHE A 256 -19.72 -7.96 12.44
CA PHE A 256 -20.67 -7.67 11.38
C PHE A 256 -22.11 -7.70 11.92
N ASP A 257 -22.48 -8.79 12.59
CA ASP A 257 -23.84 -9.02 13.10
C ASP A 257 -24.26 -8.00 14.18
N SER A 258 -23.32 -7.25 14.77
CA SER A 258 -23.63 -6.25 15.81
C SER A 258 -24.05 -4.88 15.27
N ILE A 259 -23.76 -4.60 14.00
CA ILE A 259 -23.95 -3.27 13.40
C ILE A 259 -24.57 -3.27 12.00
N LEU A 260 -24.61 -4.42 11.33
CA LEU A 260 -25.05 -4.53 9.94
C LEU A 260 -26.06 -5.66 9.76
N ASN A 261 -26.96 -5.48 8.79
CA ASN A 261 -27.93 -6.50 8.40
C ASN A 261 -27.46 -7.19 7.12
N GLU A 262 -27.39 -8.52 7.15
CA GLU A 262 -26.99 -9.35 6.00
C GLU A 262 -27.86 -9.13 4.75
N ALA A 263 -29.13 -8.79 4.93
CA ALA A 263 -30.04 -8.48 3.82
C ALA A 263 -29.65 -7.22 3.02
N GLU A 264 -28.77 -6.37 3.57
CA GLU A 264 -28.27 -5.18 2.87
C GLU A 264 -27.11 -5.49 1.91
N PHE A 265 -26.61 -6.72 1.90
CA PHE A 265 -25.44 -7.12 1.12
C PHE A 265 -25.82 -8.14 0.06
N LYS A 266 -25.13 -8.09 -1.08
CA LYS A 266 -25.36 -8.99 -2.22
C LYS A 266 -25.23 -10.46 -1.84
N GLU A 267 -24.17 -10.81 -1.12
CA GLU A 267 -23.91 -12.18 -0.69
C GLU A 267 -22.89 -12.18 0.45
N ILE A 268 -23.11 -12.98 1.48
CA ILE A 268 -22.20 -13.12 2.62
C ILE A 268 -21.84 -14.60 2.80
N LEU A 269 -20.54 -14.87 2.92
CA LEU A 269 -20.02 -16.19 3.30
C LEU A 269 -19.22 -16.08 4.59
N ARG A 270 -19.59 -16.87 5.60
CA ARG A 270 -18.84 -17.00 6.85
C ARG A 270 -17.88 -18.18 6.74
N VAL A 271 -16.61 -17.96 7.02
CA VAL A 271 -15.56 -19.00 6.97
C VAL A 271 -14.80 -19.04 8.29
N PRO A 272 -14.28 -20.20 8.73
CA PRO A 272 -13.45 -20.26 9.94
C PRO A 272 -12.16 -19.45 9.74
N HIS A 273 -11.58 -18.94 10.82
CA HIS A 273 -10.26 -18.31 10.74
C HIS A 273 -9.20 -19.36 10.36
N PRO A 274 -8.26 -19.09 9.43
CA PRO A 274 -7.28 -20.08 8.94
C PRO A 274 -6.29 -20.56 10.01
N SER A 275 -6.09 -19.80 11.09
CA SER A 275 -5.22 -20.20 12.22
C SER A 275 -5.56 -21.57 12.77
N PHE A 276 -4.57 -22.19 13.43
CA PHE A 276 -4.67 -23.56 13.97
C PHE A 276 -5.07 -24.59 12.91
N ASN A 277 -4.63 -24.35 11.67
CA ASN A 277 -4.85 -25.21 10.51
C ASN A 277 -6.34 -25.50 10.24
N ASN A 278 -7.25 -24.59 10.62
CA ASN A 278 -8.69 -24.85 10.51
C ASN A 278 -9.12 -25.16 9.08
N TRP A 279 -8.54 -24.50 8.07
CA TRP A 279 -8.95 -24.72 6.68
C TRP A 279 -8.62 -26.11 6.13
N LYS A 280 -7.78 -26.90 6.83
CA LYS A 280 -7.52 -28.31 6.48
C LYS A 280 -8.36 -29.29 7.29
N LYS A 281 -9.03 -28.86 8.37
CA LYS A 281 -9.82 -29.76 9.23
C LYS A 281 -11.06 -30.22 8.47
N GLU A 282 -11.35 -31.51 8.56
CA GLU A 282 -12.47 -32.18 7.88
C GLU A 282 -13.80 -31.47 8.10
N LYS A 283 -14.12 -31.10 9.35
CA LYS A 283 -15.36 -30.36 9.70
C LYS A 283 -15.56 -29.02 9.00
N TYR A 284 -14.53 -28.47 8.35
CA TYR A 284 -14.60 -27.22 7.61
C TYR A 284 -14.43 -27.39 6.10
N GLN A 285 -14.23 -28.60 5.57
CA GLN A 285 -13.98 -28.81 4.15
C GLN A 285 -15.14 -28.28 3.28
N ASP A 286 -16.39 -28.53 3.67
CA ASP A 286 -17.57 -28.05 2.92
C ASP A 286 -17.61 -26.53 2.79
N VAL A 287 -17.30 -25.79 3.88
CA VAL A 287 -17.31 -24.33 3.85
C VAL A 287 -16.11 -23.78 3.06
N ILE A 288 -14.98 -24.47 3.06
CA ILE A 288 -13.81 -24.08 2.26
C ILE A 288 -14.03 -24.37 0.77
N GLU A 289 -14.70 -25.46 0.41
CA GLU A 289 -15.12 -25.71 -0.98
C GLU A 289 -16.16 -24.68 -1.45
N LYS A 290 -17.11 -24.29 -0.58
CA LYS A 290 -18.01 -23.15 -0.86
C LYS A 290 -17.20 -21.86 -1.09
N LEU A 291 -16.21 -21.56 -0.26
CA LEU A 291 -15.34 -20.39 -0.44
C LEU A 291 -14.64 -20.38 -1.81
N LYS A 292 -14.07 -21.50 -2.23
CA LYS A 292 -13.39 -21.60 -3.54
C LYS A 292 -14.32 -21.32 -4.72
N ARG A 293 -15.62 -21.64 -4.59
CA ARG A 293 -16.64 -21.31 -5.61
C ARG A 293 -17.11 -19.87 -5.47
N PHE A 294 -17.23 -19.38 -4.25
CA PHE A 294 -17.70 -18.03 -3.91
C PHE A 294 -16.80 -16.94 -4.47
N ILE A 295 -15.47 -17.14 -4.44
CA ILE A 295 -14.47 -16.16 -4.91
C ILE A 295 -14.19 -16.20 -6.41
N LYS A 296 -14.80 -17.14 -7.14
CA LYS A 296 -14.81 -17.15 -8.61
C LYS A 296 -15.90 -16.22 -9.13
#